data_AF-A0A923XXF1-F1
#
_entry.id   AF-A0A923XXF1-F1
#
_cell.length_a   1.000
_cell.length_b   1.000
_cell.length_c   1.000
_cell.angle_alpha   90.00
_cell.angle_beta   90.00
_cell.angle_gamma   90.00
#
_symmetry.space_group_name_H-M   'P 1'
#
loop_
_entity.id
_entity.type
_entity.pdbx_description
1 polymer ?
#
loop_
_entity_poly.entity_id
_entity_poly.type
_entity_poly.pdbx_seq_one_letter_code
_entity_poly.pdbx_strand_id
1 'polypeptide(L)'
;ISIETSVHESKARDNWTVPVILTSSFKEQGIDTLWEKIIEHFKFLKDSEELKNRRFKQLHEEIQTLLEFKIKHYMENKLKESEMMDIIKKADAKEISSSQAVEDIFRRL
;
A
#
# COMPACT_ATOMS: atom_id res chain seq x y z
N ILE A 1 -9.18 20.57 -13.96
CA ILE A 1 -8.74 19.28 -14.55
C ILE A 1 -10.02 18.52 -14.87
N SER A 2 -10.33 18.36 -16.15
CA SER A 2 -11.59 17.74 -16.60
C SER A 2 -11.58 16.24 -16.31
N ILE A 3 -12.76 15.67 -16.03
CA ILE A 3 -12.95 14.25 -15.69
C ILE A 3 -12.32 13.33 -16.75
N GLU A 4 -12.31 13.76 -18.01
CA GLU A 4 -11.67 13.08 -19.14
C GLU A 4 -10.16 12.86 -18.94
N THR A 5 -9.47 13.78 -18.26
CA THR A 5 -8.02 13.69 -18.03
C THR A 5 -7.67 12.68 -16.95
N SER A 6 -8.56 12.41 -15.99
CA SER A 6 -8.32 11.44 -14.89
C SER A 6 -8.51 9.98 -15.30
N VAL A 7 -9.26 9.69 -16.37
CA VAL A 7 -9.40 8.33 -16.90
C VAL A 7 -8.10 7.86 -17.59
N HIS A 8 -7.27 8.80 -18.04
CA HIS A 8 -6.12 8.52 -18.89
C HIS A 8 -4.91 7.87 -18.18
N GLU A 9 -4.93 7.76 -16.84
CA GLU A 9 -3.86 7.10 -16.06
C GLU A 9 -4.14 5.63 -15.71
N SER A 10 -5.29 5.07 -16.11
CA SER A 10 -5.42 3.62 -16.09
C SER A 10 -4.55 3.07 -17.21
N LYS A 11 -3.34 2.61 -16.90
CA LYS A 11 -2.63 1.65 -17.75
C LYS A 11 -3.68 0.63 -18.17
N ALA A 12 -4.07 0.66 -19.44
CA ALA A 12 -4.84 -0.41 -20.03
C ALA A 12 -4.07 -1.68 -19.68
N ARG A 13 -4.59 -2.46 -18.73
CA ARG A 13 -4.11 -3.82 -18.59
C ARG A 13 -4.58 -4.45 -19.89
N ASP A 14 -3.65 -4.84 -20.75
CA ASP A 14 -3.84 -5.07 -22.19
C ASP A 14 -5.02 -5.98 -22.59
N ASN A 15 -5.68 -6.64 -21.62
CA ASN A 15 -6.74 -7.61 -21.86
C ASN A 15 -8.09 -7.30 -21.19
N TRP A 16 -8.27 -6.19 -20.44
CA TRP A 16 -9.59 -5.80 -19.90
C TRP A 16 -9.88 -4.30 -20.08
N THR A 17 -10.88 -3.99 -20.90
CA THR A 17 -11.37 -2.63 -21.09
C THR A 17 -12.40 -2.30 -20.01
N VAL A 18 -12.12 -1.29 -19.18
CA VAL A 18 -13.02 -0.89 -18.08
C VAL A 18 -14.29 -0.27 -18.66
N PRO A 19 -15.49 -0.88 -18.45
CA PRO A 19 -16.73 -0.36 -19.00
C PRO A 19 -17.22 0.85 -18.20
N VAL A 20 -17.77 1.85 -18.89
CA VAL A 20 -18.47 3.00 -18.28
C VAL A 20 -19.97 2.75 -18.39
N ILE A 21 -20.67 2.70 -17.25
CA ILE A 21 -22.09 2.35 -17.15
C ILE A 21 -22.84 3.45 -16.40
N LEU A 22 -23.97 3.89 -16.94
CA LEU A 22 -24.88 4.81 -16.24
C LEU A 22 -25.68 4.05 -15.18
N THR A 23 -25.65 4.51 -13.93
CA THR A 23 -26.42 3.92 -12.84
C THR A 23 -27.12 5.00 -12.02
N SER A 24 -28.27 4.67 -11.44
CA SER A 24 -28.96 5.51 -10.47
C SER A 24 -29.60 4.63 -9.41
N SER A 25 -29.11 4.72 -8.17
CA SER A 25 -29.66 3.96 -7.04
C SER A 25 -31.11 4.35 -6.74
N PHE A 26 -31.42 5.64 -6.76
CA PHE A 26 -32.77 6.15 -6.50
C PHE A 26 -33.80 5.71 -7.56
N LYS A 27 -33.36 5.59 -8.82
CA LYS A 27 -34.23 5.16 -9.93
C LYS A 27 -34.11 3.65 -10.23
N GLU A 28 -33.39 2.91 -9.40
CA GLU A 28 -33.07 1.49 -9.60
C GLU A 28 -32.55 1.18 -11.01
N GLN A 29 -31.82 2.11 -11.60
CA GLN A 29 -31.39 2.04 -13.01
C GLN A 29 -29.95 1.54 -13.10
N GLY A 30 -29.71 0.59 -14.01
CA GLY A 30 -28.36 0.12 -14.35
C GLY A 30 -27.69 -0.78 -13.31
N ILE A 31 -28.41 -1.16 -12.24
CA ILE A 31 -27.90 -2.03 -11.18
C ILE A 31 -27.61 -3.44 -11.73
N ASP A 32 -28.52 -4.00 -12.53
CA ASP A 32 -28.34 -5.32 -13.14
C ASP A 32 -27.15 -5.35 -14.10
N THR A 33 -27.04 -4.33 -14.96
CA THR A 33 -25.91 -4.18 -15.89
C THR A 33 -24.58 -4.02 -15.14
N LEU A 34 -24.57 -3.27 -14.04
CA LEU A 34 -23.39 -3.18 -13.18
C LEU A 34 -23.01 -4.55 -12.60
N TRP A 35 -23.98 -5.30 -12.10
CA TRP A 35 -23.76 -6.62 -11.54
C TRP A 35 -23.19 -7.61 -12.58
N GLU A 36 -23.74 -7.61 -13.79
CA GLU A 36 -23.22 -8.40 -14.90
C GLU A 36 -21.75 -8.07 -15.20
N LYS A 37 -21.40 -6.77 -15.27
CA LYS A 37 -20.01 -6.36 -15.51
C LYS A 37 -19.06 -6.70 -14.37
N ILE A 38 -19.53 -6.70 -13.12
CA ILE A 38 -18.76 -7.20 -11.98
C ILE A 38 -18.45 -8.69 -12.16
N ILE A 39 -19.44 -9.50 -12.56
CA ILE A 39 -19.26 -10.93 -12.80
C ILE A 39 -18.31 -11.19 -13.97
N GLU A 40 -18.47 -10.47 -15.09
CA GLU A 40 -17.58 -10.58 -16.24
C GLU A 40 -16.13 -10.27 -15.87
N HIS A 41 -15.91 -9.17 -15.12
CA HIS A 41 -14.57 -8.81 -14.65
C HIS A 41 -14.01 -9.88 -13.70
N PHE A 42 -14.82 -10.44 -12.79
CA PHE A 42 -14.38 -11.52 -11.92
C PHE A 42 -13.95 -12.76 -12.71
N LYS A 43 -14.72 -13.16 -13.73
CA LYS A 43 -14.35 -14.26 -14.64
C LYS A 43 -13.04 -13.97 -15.36
N PHE A 44 -12.91 -12.78 -15.95
CA PHE A 44 -11.67 -12.33 -16.58
C PHE A 44 -10.48 -12.45 -15.63
N LEU A 45 -10.60 -11.95 -14.39
CA LEU A 45 -9.52 -12.00 -13.40
C LEU A 45 -9.15 -13.43 -13.01
N LYS A 46 -10.14 -14.33 -12.96
CA LYS A 46 -9.90 -15.74 -12.64
C LYS A 46 -9.20 -16.45 -13.80
N ASP A 47 -9.69 -16.27 -15.02
CA ASP A 47 -9.22 -16.97 -16.22
C ASP A 47 -7.84 -16.46 -16.68
N SER A 48 -7.53 -15.19 -16.42
CA SER A 48 -6.22 -14.58 -16.69
C SER A 48 -5.20 -14.76 -15.56
N GLU A 49 -5.52 -15.50 -14.50
CA GLU A 49 -4.75 -15.63 -13.25
C GLU A 49 -4.46 -14.31 -12.49
N GLU A 50 -4.89 -13.16 -13.02
CA GLU A 50 -4.75 -11.83 -12.41
C GLU A 50 -5.31 -11.78 -10.98
N LEU A 51 -6.38 -12.52 -10.68
CA LEU A 51 -6.95 -12.59 -9.34
C LEU A 51 -5.95 -13.14 -8.32
N LYS A 52 -5.23 -14.21 -8.69
CA LYS A 52 -4.23 -14.85 -7.83
C LYS A 52 -3.02 -13.95 -7.66
N ASN A 53 -2.55 -13.34 -8.75
CA ASN A 53 -1.40 -12.43 -8.74
C ASN A 53 -1.68 -11.18 -7.89
N ARG A 54 -2.87 -10.59 -8.03
CA ARG A 54 -3.31 -9.45 -7.19
C ARG A 54 -3.39 -9.82 -5.72
N ARG A 55 -3.98 -10.97 -5.38
CA ARG A 55 -4.08 -11.44 -3.99
C ARG A 55 -2.71 -11.69 -3.38
N PHE A 56 -1.79 -12.31 -4.13
CA PHE A 56 -0.42 -12.53 -3.65
C PHE A 56 0.30 -11.21 -3.41
N LYS A 57 0.18 -10.25 -4.34
CA LYS A 57 0.77 -8.91 -4.18
C LYS A 57 0.19 -8.18 -2.96
N GLN A 58 -1.14 -8.21 -2.79
CA GLN A 58 -1.81 -7.62 -1.62
C GLN A 58 -1.35 -8.26 -0.32
N LEU A 59 -1.26 -9.59 -0.26
CA LEU A 59 -0.76 -10.30 0.91
C LEU A 59 0.69 -9.93 1.21
N HIS A 60 1.54 -9.82 0.19
CA HIS A 60 2.93 -9.39 0.35
C HIS A 60 3.02 -7.97 0.94
N GLU A 61 2.26 -7.02 0.38
CA GLU A 61 2.20 -5.64 0.87
C GLU A 61 1.66 -5.56 2.30
N GLU A 62 0.63 -6.35 2.62
CA GLU A 62 0.06 -6.45 3.97
C GLU A 62 1.10 -6.98 4.96
N ILE A 63 1.78 -8.08 4.63
CA ILE A 63 2.83 -8.66 5.48
C ILE A 63 3.96 -7.66 5.71
N GLN A 64 4.43 -6.96 4.66
CA GLN A 64 5.46 -5.94 4.80
C GLN A 64 5.02 -4.81 5.74
N THR A 65 3.80 -4.28 5.54
CA THR A 65 3.23 -3.22 6.38
C THR A 65 3.14 -3.66 7.84
N LEU A 66 2.65 -4.87 8.09
CA LEU A 66 2.52 -5.42 9.45
C LEU A 66 3.90 -5.67 10.08
N LEU A 67 4.88 -6.11 9.29
CA LEU A 67 6.24 -6.33 9.77
C LEU A 67 6.91 -5.01 10.16
N GLU A 68 6.83 -3.98 9.31
CA GLU A 68 7.37 -2.65 9.61
C GLU A 68 6.74 -2.06 10.87
N PHE A 69 5.42 -2.18 11.01
CA PHE A 69 4.70 -1.75 12.21
C PHE A 69 5.19 -2.48 13.46
N LYS A 70 5.35 -3.81 13.39
CA LYS A 70 5.85 -4.60 14.51
C LYS A 70 7.30 -4.28 14.86
N ILE A 71 8.18 -4.09 13.88
CA ILE A 71 9.58 -3.72 14.10
C ILE A 71 9.65 -2.37 14.79
N LYS A 72 8.91 -1.37 14.29
CA LYS A 72 8.85 -0.04 14.90
C LYS A 72 8.44 -0.12 16.37
N HIS A 73 7.36 -0.82 16.68
CA HIS A 73 6.92 -0.98 18.06
C HIS A 73 7.89 -1.79 18.92
N TYR A 74 8.54 -2.81 18.37
CA TYR A 74 9.58 -3.54 19.08
C TYR A 74 10.74 -2.61 19.46
N MET A 75 11.18 -1.75 18.54
CA MET A 75 12.23 -0.76 18.79
C MET A 75 11.83 0.25 19.86
N GLU A 76 10.63 0.81 19.77
CA GLU A 76 10.09 1.76 20.76
C GLU A 76 10.04 1.18 22.19
N ASN A 77 9.74 -0.12 22.32
CA ASN A 77 9.64 -0.77 23.63
C ASN A 77 10.99 -1.23 24.20
N LYS A 78 11.96 -1.56 23.35
CA LYS A 78 13.28 -2.06 23.78
C LYS A 78 14.24 -0.93 24.10
N LEU A 79 14.20 0.15 23.33
CA LEU A 79 15.10 1.27 23.49
C LEU A 79 14.52 2.25 24.51
N LYS A 80 15.23 2.51 25.61
CA LYS A 80 14.82 3.57 26.52
C LYS A 80 14.96 4.92 25.83
N GLU A 81 13.94 5.77 25.95
CA GLU A 81 13.93 7.10 25.35
C GLU A 81 15.17 7.93 25.71
N SER A 82 15.66 7.80 26.94
CA SER A 82 16.90 8.47 27.40
C SER A 82 18.15 8.03 26.63
N GLU A 83 18.30 6.74 26.34
CA GLU A 83 19.46 6.19 25.63
C GLU A 83 19.47 6.62 24.15
N MET A 84 18.29 6.68 23.55
CA MET A 84 18.11 7.20 22.18
C MET A 84 18.50 8.67 22.09
N MET A 85 18.02 9.48 23.04
CA MET A 85 18.27 10.93 23.06
C MET A 85 19.74 11.26 23.25
N ASP A 86 20.49 10.46 24.00
CA ASP A 86 21.94 10.67 24.17
C ASP A 86 22.71 10.44 22.86
N ILE A 87 22.31 9.46 22.05
CA ILE A 87 22.92 9.21 20.72
C ILE A 87 22.55 10.34 19.75
N ILE A 88 21.29 10.79 19.78
CA ILE A 88 20.83 11.92 18.96
C ILE A 88 21.63 13.19 19.28
N LYS A 89 21.87 13.48 20.56
CA LYS A 89 22.68 14.64 20.97
C LYS A 89 24.11 14.58 20.43
N LYS A 90 24.74 13.41 20.40
CA LYS A 90 26.07 13.24 19.80
C LYS A 90 26.07 13.51 18.30
N ALA A 91 25.00 13.11 17.61
CA ALA A 91 24.84 13.39 16.18
C ALA A 91 24.64 14.89 15.90
N ASP A 92 23.82 15.55 16.72
CA ASP A 92 23.58 17.00 16.65
C ASP A 92 24.87 17.81 16.89
N ALA A 93 25.68 17.38 17.86
CA ALA A 93 27.00 17.93 18.15
C ALA A 93 28.06 17.64 17.05
N LYS A 94 27.70 16.90 15.99
CA LYS A 94 28.58 16.44 14.90
C LYS A 94 29.74 15.55 15.38
N GLU A 95 29.61 14.92 16.54
CA GLU A 95 30.59 13.94 17.05
C GLU A 95 30.48 12.61 16.30
N ILE A 96 29.26 12.27 15.87
CA ILE A 96 28.96 11.11 15.02
C ILE A 96 28.06 11.54 13.86
N SER A 97 28.17 10.86 12.72
CA SER A 97 27.25 11.04 11.60
C SER A 97 25.89 10.38 11.87
N SER A 98 24.86 10.80 11.14
CA SER A 98 23.51 10.19 11.24
C SER A 98 23.53 8.69 10.94
N SER A 99 24.37 8.22 10.01
CA SER A 99 24.50 6.79 9.70
C SER A 99 25.14 6.01 10.86
N GLN A 100 26.11 6.60 11.56
CA GLN A 100 26.73 5.98 12.74
C GLN A 100 25.77 5.96 13.93
N ALA A 101 24.99 7.02 14.12
CA ALA A 101 23.94 7.07 15.14
C ALA A 101 22.90 5.95 14.95
N VAL A 102 22.47 5.69 13.71
CA VAL A 102 21.53 4.60 13.40
C VAL A 102 22.15 3.24 13.72
N GLU A 103 23.39 2.99 13.31
CA GLU A 103 24.11 1.73 13.59
C GLU A 103 24.29 1.51 15.11
N ASP A 104 24.65 2.56 15.85
CA ASP A 104 24.79 2.51 17.31
C ASP A 104 23.47 2.24 18.03
N ILE A 105 22.36 2.82 17.54
CA ILE A 105 21.01 2.54 18.03
C ILE A 105 20.64 1.08 17.75
N PHE A 106 20.88 0.61 16.52
CA PHE A 106 20.50 -0.73 16.10
C PHE A 106 21.25 -1.82 16.88
N ARG A 107 22.53 -1.61 17.21
CA ARG A 107 23.34 -2.52 18.05
C ARG A 107 22.83 -2.67 19.49
N ARG A 108 21.96 -1.78 19.95
CA ARG A 108 21.42 -1.76 21.32
C ARG A 108 20.01 -2.37 21.43
N LEU A 109 19.42 -2.80 20.31
CA LEU A 109 18.14 -3.52 20.25
C LEU A 109 18.30 -4.99 20.68
#